data_AF-A0A388KWG7-F1
#
_entry.id   AF-A0A388KWG7-F1
#
_cell.length_a   1.000
_cell.length_b   1.000
_cell.length_c   1.000
_cell.angle_alpha   90.00
_cell.angle_beta   90.00
_cell.angle_gamma   90.00
#
_symmetry.space_group_name_H-M   'P 1'
#
loop_
_entity.id
_entity.type
_entity.pdbx_description
1 polymer ?
#
loop_
_entity_poly.entity_id
_entity_poly.type
_entity_poly.pdbx_seq_one_letter_code
_entity_poly.pdbx_strand_id
1 'polypeptide(L)'
;MMKEVFDVKTTAKEEKKKKKMAKLESKKKEEEDAQAAEEARLANQRRAERKEAKLRKEEEDRQLLRKELLIELSLRMGQLDESLQRRYERKVMERAKGKHKVIVSSFDDDDTDSYESEVESLSRKTEKLVISEKRKRGAKKQVGDSPPMVIPAKRTAKRRLQLGCRHQSMKKTPPRKTPATGRRKIPAAPGTIGKLKFVTDNLRELGDMTVEELKKICQTEDVEYEGKKMQVILAIAEKRTHIAYGDEEAKGQGEERGENQVDHGGDEDVVEDSYA
;
A
#
# COMPACT_ATOMS: atom_id res chain seq x y z
N MET A 1 -24.77 -43.15 -74.86
CA MET A 1 -23.40 -42.93 -74.32
C MET A 1 -22.88 -41.49 -74.45
N MET A 2 -23.46 -40.57 -75.24
CA MET A 2 -22.93 -39.18 -75.31
C MET A 2 -23.36 -38.22 -74.17
N LYS A 3 -24.47 -38.48 -73.45
CA LYS A 3 -24.95 -37.59 -72.36
C LYS A 3 -24.08 -37.65 -71.10
N GLU A 4 -23.65 -38.84 -70.69
CA GLU A 4 -22.83 -39.03 -69.48
C GLU A 4 -21.47 -38.30 -69.54
N VAL A 5 -20.88 -38.18 -70.74
CA VAL A 5 -19.60 -37.49 -70.92
C VAL A 5 -19.74 -35.97 -70.68
N PHE A 6 -20.92 -35.41 -70.95
CA PHE A 6 -21.19 -34.00 -70.70
C PHE A 6 -21.39 -33.70 -69.21
N ASP A 7 -22.08 -34.59 -68.48
CA ASP A 7 -22.36 -34.43 -67.05
C ASP A 7 -21.09 -34.57 -66.19
N VAL A 8 -20.15 -35.44 -66.58
CA VAL A 8 -18.83 -35.52 -65.93
C VAL A 8 -18.01 -34.25 -66.15
N LYS A 9 -18.18 -33.58 -67.30
CA LYS A 9 -17.41 -32.38 -67.66
C LYS A 9 -17.96 -31.11 -67.00
N THR A 10 -19.27 -31.05 -66.72
CA THR A 10 -19.90 -29.92 -66.00
C THR A 10 -19.59 -30.00 -64.51
N THR A 11 -19.70 -31.19 -63.90
CA THR A 11 -19.37 -31.41 -62.48
C THR A 11 -17.91 -31.06 -62.16
N ALA A 12 -16.95 -31.49 -62.99
CA ALA A 12 -15.54 -31.14 -62.82
C ALA A 12 -15.26 -29.62 -62.92
N LYS A 13 -16.01 -28.89 -63.76
CA LYS A 13 -15.90 -27.42 -63.85
C LYS A 13 -16.48 -26.72 -62.63
N GLU A 14 -17.58 -27.21 -62.07
CA GLU A 14 -18.18 -26.66 -60.86
C GLU A 14 -17.29 -26.91 -59.62
N GLU A 15 -16.72 -28.10 -59.49
CA GLU A 15 -15.79 -28.41 -58.42
C GLU A 15 -14.55 -27.51 -58.46
N LYS A 16 -14.01 -27.26 -59.66
CA LYS A 16 -12.87 -26.35 -59.85
C LYS A 16 -13.23 -24.89 -59.49
N LYS A 17 -14.47 -24.45 -59.73
CA LYS A 17 -14.96 -23.12 -59.32
C LYS A 17 -15.14 -23.04 -57.80
N LYS A 18 -15.76 -24.05 -57.18
CA LYS A 18 -15.92 -24.14 -55.71
C LYS A 18 -14.57 -24.13 -55.00
N LYS A 19 -13.59 -24.89 -55.50
CA LYS A 19 -12.22 -24.91 -54.96
C LYS A 19 -11.50 -23.56 -55.08
N LYS A 20 -11.75 -22.79 -56.15
CA LYS A 20 -11.22 -21.43 -56.30
C LYS A 20 -11.86 -20.43 -55.32
N MET A 21 -13.17 -20.49 -55.14
CA MET A 21 -13.89 -19.63 -54.20
C MET A 21 -13.48 -19.91 -52.75
N ALA A 22 -13.39 -21.18 -52.34
CA ALA A 22 -12.93 -21.55 -51.01
C ALA A 22 -11.49 -21.10 -50.73
N LYS A 23 -10.60 -21.17 -51.73
CA LYS A 23 -9.21 -20.69 -51.58
C LYS A 23 -9.12 -19.16 -51.43
N LEU A 24 -9.99 -18.40 -52.09
CA LEU A 24 -10.06 -16.94 -51.92
C LEU A 24 -10.67 -16.56 -50.57
N GLU A 25 -11.71 -17.25 -50.13
CA GLU A 25 -12.31 -17.03 -48.82
C GLU A 25 -11.33 -17.37 -47.69
N SER A 26 -10.58 -18.47 -47.80
CA SER A 26 -9.54 -18.83 -46.84
C SER A 26 -8.44 -17.77 -46.77
N LYS A 27 -8.04 -17.19 -47.90
CA LYS A 27 -7.06 -16.08 -47.93
C LYS A 27 -7.59 -14.82 -47.28
N LYS A 28 -8.87 -14.48 -47.49
CA LYS A 28 -9.49 -13.31 -46.86
C LYS A 28 -9.57 -13.44 -45.34
N LYS A 29 -9.93 -14.62 -44.84
CA LYS A 29 -9.98 -14.88 -43.39
C LYS A 29 -8.60 -14.78 -42.74
N GLU A 30 -7.57 -15.32 -43.39
CA GLU A 30 -6.19 -15.23 -42.89
C GLU A 30 -5.68 -13.78 -42.83
N GLU A 31 -6.02 -12.95 -43.81
CA GLU A 31 -5.65 -11.52 -43.82
C GLU A 31 -6.41 -10.73 -42.75
N GLU A 32 -7.70 -11.01 -42.54
CA GLU A 32 -8.50 -10.40 -41.47
C GLU A 32 -7.98 -10.78 -40.07
N ASP A 33 -7.63 -12.05 -39.87
CA ASP A 33 -7.03 -12.52 -38.62
C ASP A 33 -5.66 -11.87 -38.36
N ALA A 34 -4.87 -11.64 -39.42
CA ALA A 34 -3.59 -10.93 -39.32
C ALA A 34 -3.78 -9.45 -38.92
N GLN A 35 -4.77 -8.77 -39.51
CA GLN A 35 -5.10 -7.39 -39.16
C GLN A 35 -5.64 -7.27 -37.73
N ALA A 36 -6.52 -8.17 -37.31
CA ALA A 36 -7.03 -8.22 -35.95
C ALA A 36 -5.91 -8.49 -34.92
N ALA A 37 -4.94 -9.33 -35.27
CA ALA A 37 -3.77 -9.59 -34.42
C ALA A 37 -2.87 -8.35 -34.30
N GLU A 38 -2.64 -7.61 -35.38
CA GLU A 38 -1.85 -6.37 -35.35
C GLU A 38 -2.55 -5.28 -34.52
N GLU A 39 -3.86 -5.08 -34.71
CA GLU A 39 -4.65 -4.12 -33.93
C GLU A 39 -4.63 -4.47 -32.45
N ALA A 40 -4.75 -5.76 -32.10
CA ALA A 40 -4.64 -6.22 -30.72
C ALA A 40 -3.27 -5.91 -30.11
N ARG A 41 -2.18 -5.95 -30.88
CA ARG A 41 -0.84 -5.57 -30.40
C ARG A 41 -0.75 -4.07 -30.14
N LEU A 42 -1.26 -3.23 -31.02
CA LEU A 42 -1.29 -1.78 -30.84
C LEU A 42 -2.17 -1.38 -29.65
N ALA A 43 -3.33 -2.02 -29.48
CA ALA A 43 -4.20 -1.80 -28.32
C ALA A 43 -3.50 -2.18 -27.01
N ASN A 44 -2.72 -3.27 -27.00
CA ASN A 44 -1.93 -3.67 -25.84
C ASN A 44 -0.78 -2.70 -25.54
N GLN A 45 -0.10 -2.16 -26.56
CA GLN A 45 0.92 -1.12 -26.39
C GLN A 45 0.34 0.15 -25.78
N ARG A 46 -0.78 0.65 -26.31
CA ARG A 46 -1.49 1.81 -25.74
C ARG A 46 -1.93 1.59 -24.29
N ARG A 47 -2.36 0.37 -23.96
CA ARG A 47 -2.70 0.01 -22.57
C ARG A 47 -1.47 -0.04 -21.66
N ALA A 48 -0.33 -0.50 -22.16
CA ALA A 48 0.93 -0.51 -21.41
C ALA A 48 1.43 0.92 -21.15
N GLU A 49 1.46 1.77 -22.18
CA GLU A 49 1.85 3.19 -22.07
C GLU A 49 0.96 3.95 -21.08
N ARG A 50 -0.37 3.73 -21.13
CA ARG A 50 -1.31 4.33 -20.16
C ARG A 50 -1.04 3.88 -18.73
N LYS A 51 -0.60 2.64 -18.52
CA LYS A 51 -0.25 2.14 -17.18
C LYS A 51 1.07 2.73 -16.70
N GLU A 52 2.06 2.82 -17.58
CA GLU A 52 3.36 3.44 -17.27
C GLU A 52 3.21 4.92 -16.94
N ALA A 53 2.44 5.68 -17.73
CA ALA A 53 2.16 7.08 -17.46
C ALA A 53 1.44 7.30 -16.12
N LYS A 54 0.52 6.39 -15.74
CA LYS A 54 -0.14 6.43 -14.43
C LYS A 54 0.86 6.19 -13.29
N LEU A 55 1.75 5.20 -13.44
CA LEU A 55 2.77 4.91 -12.43
C LEU A 55 3.74 6.08 -12.26
N ARG A 56 4.16 6.74 -13.35
CA ARG A 56 5.00 7.95 -13.26
C ARG A 56 4.29 9.09 -12.53
N LYS A 57 3.03 9.35 -12.87
CA LYS A 57 2.26 10.41 -12.21
C LYS A 57 2.12 10.14 -10.71
N GLU A 58 1.82 8.90 -10.32
CA GLU A 58 1.73 8.51 -8.91
C GLU A 58 3.07 8.67 -8.17
N GLU A 59 4.20 8.40 -8.82
CA GLU A 59 5.52 8.62 -8.25
C GLU A 59 5.84 10.12 -8.05
N GLU A 60 5.47 10.96 -9.02
CA GLU A 60 5.58 12.42 -8.92
C GLU A 60 4.72 12.98 -7.78
N ASP A 61 3.45 12.56 -7.68
CA ASP A 61 2.54 12.95 -6.61
C ASP A 61 3.11 12.56 -5.22
N ARG A 62 3.70 11.35 -5.12
CA ARG A 62 4.36 10.90 -3.89
C ARG A 62 5.59 11.73 -3.54
N GLN A 63 6.35 12.19 -4.53
CA GLN A 63 7.49 13.08 -4.31
C GLN A 63 7.02 14.48 -3.86
N LEU A 64 5.93 14.99 -4.45
CA LEU A 64 5.34 16.26 -4.04
C LEU A 64 4.89 16.23 -2.58
N LEU A 65 4.17 15.19 -2.17
CA LEU A 65 3.74 15.02 -0.77
C LEU A 65 4.93 15.01 0.20
N ARG A 66 6.03 14.34 -0.17
CA ARG A 66 7.26 14.32 0.64
C ARG A 66 7.89 15.70 0.77
N LYS A 67 7.89 16.49 -0.31
CA LYS A 67 8.43 17.86 -0.31
C LYS A 67 7.56 18.79 0.53
N GLU A 68 6.25 18.72 0.37
CA GLU A 68 5.29 19.51 1.14
C GLU A 68 5.44 19.24 2.65
N LEU A 69 5.50 17.96 3.03
CA LEU A 69 5.73 17.56 4.42
C LEU A 69 7.06 18.12 4.96
N LEU A 70 8.13 18.09 4.16
CA LEU A 70 9.43 18.63 4.55
C LEU A 70 9.39 20.15 4.76
N ILE A 71 8.67 20.86 3.88
CA ILE A 71 8.47 22.31 4.00
C ILE A 71 7.69 22.64 5.27
N GLU A 72 6.60 21.90 5.55
CA GLU A 72 5.81 22.10 6.77
C GLU A 72 6.65 21.86 8.03
N LEU A 73 7.43 20.78 8.07
CA LEU A 73 8.38 20.51 9.14
C LEU A 73 9.40 21.64 9.31
N SER A 74 9.98 22.15 8.22
CA SER A 74 10.93 23.26 8.30
C SER A 74 10.29 24.55 8.84
N LEU A 75 9.04 24.84 8.47
CA LEU A 75 8.31 26.01 8.96
C LEU A 75 8.04 25.88 10.47
N ARG A 76 7.60 24.71 10.94
CA ARG A 76 7.36 24.48 12.37
C ARG A 76 8.65 24.53 13.19
N MET A 77 9.75 23.97 12.68
CA MET A 77 11.06 24.06 13.34
C MET A 77 11.56 25.51 13.41
N GLY A 78 11.43 26.28 12.33
CA GLY A 78 11.79 27.70 12.33
C GLY A 78 11.01 28.52 13.36
N GLN A 79 9.72 28.27 13.53
CA GLN A 79 8.91 28.92 14.57
C GLN A 79 9.36 28.55 15.99
N LEU A 80 9.74 27.29 16.21
CA LEU A 80 10.26 26.83 17.50
C LEU A 80 11.60 27.51 17.82
N ASP A 81 12.50 27.58 16.85
CA ASP A 81 13.81 28.23 16.99
C ASP A 81 13.66 29.72 17.32
N GLU A 82 12.80 30.44 16.59
CA GLU A 82 12.48 31.84 16.90
C GLU A 82 11.92 31.99 18.33
N SER A 83 11.02 31.10 18.75
CA SER A 83 10.43 31.16 20.10
C SER A 83 11.47 30.93 21.19
N LEU A 84 12.46 30.07 20.93
CA LEU A 84 13.52 29.74 21.86
C LEU A 84 14.53 30.88 21.92
N GLN A 85 14.90 31.44 20.77
CA GLN A 85 15.74 32.63 20.66
C GLN A 85 15.15 33.82 21.42
N ARG A 86 13.86 34.14 21.21
CA ARG A 86 13.18 35.23 21.94
C ARG A 86 13.18 35.02 23.45
N ARG A 87 13.03 33.77 23.92
CA ARG A 87 13.11 33.44 25.37
C ARG A 87 14.52 33.60 25.91
N TYR A 88 15.53 33.22 25.14
CA TYR A 88 16.93 33.39 25.50
C TYR A 88 17.29 34.88 25.60
N GLU A 89 16.99 35.68 24.57
CA GLU A 89 17.23 37.12 24.55
C GLU A 89 16.53 37.83 25.72
N ARG A 90 15.30 37.44 26.04
CA ARG A 90 14.58 37.98 27.22
C ARG A 90 15.31 37.70 28.53
N LYS A 91 15.75 36.46 28.76
CA LYS A 91 16.50 36.07 29.98
C LYS A 91 17.84 36.79 30.08
N VAL A 92 18.55 36.97 28.97
CA VAL A 92 19.81 37.72 28.93
C VAL A 92 19.58 39.19 29.30
N MET A 93 18.54 39.82 28.71
CA MET A 93 18.19 41.21 29.00
C MET A 93 17.71 41.43 30.44
N GLU A 94 17.01 40.47 31.04
CA GLU A 94 16.62 40.50 32.46
C GLU A 94 17.84 40.47 33.39
N ARG A 95 18.83 39.60 33.11
CA ARG A 95 20.08 39.54 33.88
C ARG A 95 20.90 40.82 33.77
N ALA A 96 20.91 41.47 32.61
CA ALA A 96 21.63 42.73 32.40
C ALA A 96 21.02 43.92 33.16
N LYS A 97 19.70 43.92 33.41
CA LYS A 97 18.98 45.03 34.09
C LYS A 97 18.92 44.90 35.61
N GLY A 98 19.17 43.71 36.16
CA GLY A 98 19.28 43.49 37.60
C GLY A 98 20.62 43.98 38.14
N LYS A 99 20.65 45.15 38.78
CA LYS A 99 21.80 45.69 39.54
C LYS A 99 22.36 44.65 40.51
N HIS A 100 23.40 43.92 40.09
CA HIS A 100 24.30 43.25 41.02
C HIS A 100 25.59 44.05 41.15
N LYS A 101 25.83 44.45 42.39
CA LYS A 101 27.08 45.00 42.91
C LYS A 101 28.22 44.09 42.45
N VAL A 102 29.09 44.67 41.64
CA VAL A 102 30.32 44.07 41.12
C VAL A 102 31.17 43.55 42.29
N ILE A 103 31.25 42.24 42.44
CA ILE A 103 32.41 41.57 43.03
C ILE A 103 33.12 40.94 41.84
N VAL A 104 34.30 41.49 41.55
CA VAL A 104 35.22 41.09 40.50
C VAL A 104 35.75 39.70 40.86
N SER A 105 35.14 38.67 40.29
CA SER A 105 35.80 37.39 40.09
C SER A 105 36.12 37.28 38.60
N SER A 106 37.37 37.60 38.29
CA SER A 106 38.06 37.21 37.06
C SER A 106 37.87 35.71 36.88
N PHE A 107 37.16 35.32 35.83
CA PHE A 107 37.00 33.93 35.42
C PHE A 107 37.41 33.84 33.95
N ASP A 108 38.31 32.91 33.71
CA ASP A 108 39.08 32.67 32.49
C ASP A 108 38.24 32.63 31.21
N ASP A 109 38.85 33.14 30.14
CA ASP A 109 38.56 32.84 28.74
C ASP A 109 38.54 31.31 28.53
N ASP A 110 37.36 30.71 28.45
CA ASP A 110 37.20 29.33 27.96
C ASP A 110 36.71 29.38 26.51
N ASP A 111 37.72 29.24 25.65
CA ASP A 111 37.78 29.01 24.21
C ASP A 111 36.59 28.18 23.65
N THR A 112 35.54 28.87 23.19
CA THR A 112 34.32 28.26 22.60
C THR A 112 34.31 28.24 21.06
N ASP A 113 35.43 27.98 20.41
CA ASP A 113 35.50 27.91 18.94
C ASP A 113 36.10 26.59 18.43
N SER A 114 35.40 25.44 18.56
CA SER A 114 35.77 24.26 17.75
C SER A 114 34.78 23.08 17.61
N TYR A 115 33.47 23.30 17.66
CA TYR A 115 32.53 22.16 17.50
C TYR A 115 32.44 21.60 16.07
N GLU A 116 32.85 22.34 15.05
CA GLU A 116 32.81 21.86 13.65
C GLU A 116 33.93 20.84 13.35
N SER A 117 35.06 20.94 14.07
CA SER A 117 36.23 20.07 13.89
C SER A 117 35.99 18.64 14.41
N GLU A 118 35.17 18.47 15.45
CA GLU A 118 34.98 17.17 16.09
C GLU A 118 34.21 16.19 15.20
N VAL A 119 33.17 16.66 14.49
CA VAL A 119 32.35 15.83 13.59
C VAL A 119 33.18 15.32 12.41
N GLU A 120 34.00 16.18 11.82
CA GLU A 120 34.85 15.79 10.69
C GLU A 120 35.99 14.85 11.14
N SER A 121 36.49 15.04 12.38
CA SER A 121 37.48 14.13 12.97
C SER A 121 36.91 12.72 13.22
N LEU A 122 35.64 12.62 13.63
CA LEU A 122 34.94 11.33 13.82
C LEU A 122 34.71 10.63 12.48
N SER A 123 34.35 11.38 11.43
CA SER A 123 34.18 10.84 10.07
C SER A 123 35.48 10.24 9.52
N ARG A 124 36.61 10.95 9.64
CA ARG A 124 37.93 10.43 9.23
C ARG A 124 38.38 9.23 10.07
N LYS A 125 38.01 9.18 11.35
CA LYS A 125 38.30 8.04 12.22
C LYS A 125 37.48 6.80 11.83
N THR A 126 36.20 6.96 11.47
CA THR A 126 35.34 5.82 11.08
C THR A 126 35.65 5.32 9.68
N GLU A 127 36.05 6.18 8.74
CA GLU A 127 36.51 5.76 7.41
C GLU A 127 37.78 4.87 7.49
N LYS A 128 38.65 5.10 8.48
CA LYS A 128 39.80 4.22 8.76
C LYS A 128 39.42 2.87 9.39
N LEU A 129 38.20 2.68 9.88
CA LEU A 129 37.72 1.40 10.42
C LEU A 129 37.18 0.49 9.31
N VAL A 130 37.92 0.37 8.20
CA VAL A 130 37.66 -0.67 7.20
C VAL A 130 37.98 -2.02 7.85
N ILE A 131 36.95 -2.71 8.32
CA ILE A 131 37.04 -4.08 8.83
C ILE A 131 37.27 -5.01 7.64
N SER A 132 38.49 -5.03 7.12
CA SER A 132 38.92 -5.92 6.02
C SER A 132 39.00 -7.39 6.47
N GLU A 133 39.06 -7.63 7.79
CA GLU A 133 39.24 -8.95 8.36
C GLU A 133 37.98 -9.44 9.07
N LYS A 134 37.27 -10.37 8.43
CA LYS A 134 36.24 -11.14 9.10
C LYS A 134 36.90 -12.02 10.17
N ARG A 135 36.79 -11.63 11.44
CA ARG A 135 37.23 -12.43 12.58
C ARG A 135 36.73 -13.86 12.44
N LYS A 136 37.67 -14.82 12.36
CA LYS A 136 37.37 -16.24 12.48
C LYS A 136 36.73 -16.43 13.86
N ARG A 137 35.49 -16.96 13.91
CA ARG A 137 34.89 -17.38 15.19
C ARG A 137 35.88 -18.34 15.85
N GLY A 138 36.39 -17.96 17.03
CA GLY A 138 37.31 -18.79 17.80
C GLY A 138 36.68 -20.15 18.13
N ALA A 139 37.53 -21.12 18.47
CA ALA A 139 37.09 -22.44 18.93
C ALA A 139 36.01 -22.28 20.01
N LYS A 140 34.88 -22.96 19.82
CA LYS A 140 33.70 -22.86 20.69
C LYS A 140 34.13 -23.15 22.14
N LYS A 141 34.24 -22.10 22.96
CA LYS A 141 34.31 -22.26 24.41
C LYS A 141 32.99 -22.91 24.84
N GLN A 142 33.09 -23.95 25.66
CA GLN A 142 31.94 -24.60 26.25
C GLN A 142 31.25 -23.55 27.13
N VAL A 143 30.13 -23.02 26.65
CA VAL A 143 29.30 -22.11 27.43
C VAL A 143 28.80 -22.93 28.62
N GLY A 144 29.26 -22.54 29.81
CA GLY A 144 28.96 -23.21 31.06
C GLY A 144 27.45 -23.30 31.31
N ASP A 145 27.13 -24.23 32.20
CA ASP A 145 25.83 -24.75 32.65
C ASP A 145 24.82 -23.65 33.05
N SER A 146 24.42 -22.85 32.07
CA SER A 146 23.41 -21.81 32.24
C SER A 146 22.07 -22.51 32.36
N PRO A 147 21.30 -22.24 33.42
CA PRO A 147 20.04 -22.92 33.67
C PRO A 147 19.15 -22.79 32.43
N PRO A 148 18.50 -23.88 32.00
CA PRO A 148 17.71 -23.91 30.79
C PRO A 148 16.63 -22.84 30.89
N MET A 149 16.75 -21.81 30.07
CA MET A 149 15.76 -20.77 29.95
C MET A 149 14.42 -21.44 29.63
N VAL A 150 13.44 -21.30 30.54
CA VAL A 150 12.11 -21.92 30.44
C VAL A 150 11.38 -21.27 29.27
N ILE A 151 11.55 -21.85 28.08
CA ILE A 151 10.85 -21.44 26.88
C ILE A 151 9.43 -22.03 26.97
N PRO A 152 8.37 -21.20 26.91
CA PRO A 152 6.99 -21.69 26.96
C PRO A 152 6.75 -22.74 25.87
N ALA A 153 6.00 -23.79 26.22
CA ALA A 153 5.79 -24.99 25.42
C ALA A 153 5.45 -24.65 23.96
N LYS A 154 6.37 -24.98 23.04
CA LYS A 154 6.22 -24.80 21.60
C LYS A 154 4.97 -25.56 21.13
N ARG A 155 3.93 -24.82 20.75
CA ARG A 155 2.78 -25.35 20.02
C ARG A 155 3.28 -25.89 18.68
N THR A 156 3.28 -27.21 18.53
CA THR A 156 3.65 -27.89 17.28
C THR A 156 2.58 -27.65 16.21
N ALA A 157 2.73 -26.61 15.41
CA ALA A 157 2.09 -26.58 14.11
C ALA A 157 2.92 -27.45 13.16
N LYS A 158 2.43 -28.67 12.85
CA LYS A 158 2.97 -29.54 11.80
C LYS A 158 2.92 -28.81 10.45
N ARG A 159 3.96 -28.08 10.08
CA ARG A 159 4.21 -27.64 8.70
C ARG A 159 5.67 -27.84 8.34
N ARG A 160 5.87 -28.76 7.39
CA ARG A 160 7.13 -29.04 6.70
C ARG A 160 7.66 -27.74 6.07
N LEU A 161 8.68 -27.15 6.65
CA LEU A 161 9.53 -26.16 5.98
C LEU A 161 10.68 -26.93 5.32
N GLN A 162 10.50 -27.26 4.04
CA GLN A 162 11.62 -27.62 3.16
C GLN A 162 12.32 -26.33 2.75
N LEU A 163 13.27 -25.86 3.56
CA LEU A 163 14.27 -24.88 3.14
C LEU A 163 15.33 -25.63 2.32
N GLY A 164 15.00 -25.90 1.07
CA GLY A 164 15.90 -26.45 0.08
C GLY A 164 16.02 -25.48 -1.09
N CYS A 165 17.02 -24.60 -1.03
CA CYS A 165 17.47 -23.82 -2.18
C CYS A 165 17.92 -24.77 -3.28
N ARG A 166 17.05 -25.07 -4.25
CA ARG A 166 17.45 -25.60 -5.56
C ARG A 166 16.62 -24.91 -6.64
N HIS A 167 17.30 -24.09 -7.43
CA HIS A 167 16.82 -23.71 -8.76
C HIS A 167 16.41 -24.97 -9.52
N GLN A 168 15.18 -25.03 -10.03
CA GLN A 168 14.83 -25.87 -11.16
C GLN A 168 13.90 -25.15 -12.14
N SER A 169 14.44 -25.07 -13.36
CA SER A 169 13.85 -25.04 -14.70
C SER A 169 12.35 -24.87 -14.89
N MET A 170 12.05 -24.00 -15.85
CA MET A 170 10.75 -23.75 -16.45
C MET A 170 9.97 -25.00 -16.90
N LYS A 171 8.65 -24.80 -16.93
CA LYS A 171 7.58 -25.57 -17.60
C LYS A 171 7.12 -26.85 -16.86
N LYS A 172 5.94 -26.74 -16.23
CA LYS A 172 4.80 -27.67 -16.37
C LYS A 172 3.53 -27.05 -15.80
N THR A 173 2.44 -27.34 -16.50
CA THR A 173 1.05 -26.88 -16.38
C THR A 173 0.36 -27.28 -15.06
N PRO A 174 -0.83 -26.71 -14.74
CA PRO A 174 -1.33 -26.61 -13.36
C PRO A 174 -2.12 -27.84 -12.91
N PRO A 175 -1.99 -28.29 -11.64
CA PRO A 175 -2.92 -29.24 -11.07
C PRO A 175 -4.19 -28.51 -10.62
N ARG A 176 -5.30 -28.80 -11.31
CA ARG A 176 -6.68 -28.52 -10.84
C ARG A 176 -6.80 -28.94 -9.37
N LYS A 177 -7.10 -27.98 -8.50
CA LYS A 177 -7.55 -28.25 -7.13
C LYS A 177 -9.03 -27.91 -7.02
N THR A 178 -9.76 -28.90 -6.54
CA THR A 178 -11.19 -28.89 -6.21
C THR A 178 -11.55 -27.79 -5.19
N PRO A 179 -12.76 -27.22 -5.27
CA PRO A 179 -13.19 -26.18 -4.34
C PRO A 179 -13.55 -26.81 -2.99
N ALA A 180 -12.73 -26.55 -1.97
CA ALA A 180 -13.08 -26.84 -0.59
C ALA A 180 -14.01 -25.73 -0.07
N THR A 181 -15.31 -26.00 -0.10
CA THR A 181 -16.36 -25.25 0.59
C THR A 181 -16.24 -25.50 2.09
N GLY A 182 -15.50 -24.63 2.79
CA GLY A 182 -15.36 -24.76 4.24
C GLY A 182 -14.64 -23.57 4.84
N ARG A 183 -15.43 -22.53 5.21
CA ARG A 183 -15.05 -21.40 6.06
C ARG A 183 -13.72 -20.75 5.67
N ARG A 184 -13.81 -19.79 4.74
CA ARG A 184 -12.70 -18.93 4.32
C ARG A 184 -12.12 -18.22 5.55
N LYS A 185 -11.04 -18.77 6.14
CA LYS A 185 -10.16 -18.00 7.01
C LYS A 185 -9.63 -16.87 6.14
N ILE A 186 -10.02 -15.64 6.45
CA ILE A 186 -9.66 -14.44 5.69
C ILE A 186 -8.13 -14.41 5.58
N PRO A 187 -7.55 -14.52 4.36
CA PRO A 187 -6.09 -14.44 4.18
C PRO A 187 -5.54 -13.01 4.35
N ALA A 188 -6.32 -12.08 4.87
CA ALA A 188 -5.96 -10.67 4.95
C ALA A 188 -5.18 -10.39 6.23
N ALA A 189 -4.16 -9.55 6.09
CA ALA A 189 -3.43 -9.01 7.23
C ALA A 189 -4.41 -8.29 8.17
N PRO A 190 -4.36 -8.55 9.49
CA PRO A 190 -5.16 -7.81 10.47
C PRO A 190 -4.88 -6.30 10.37
N GLY A 191 -5.92 -5.48 10.55
CA GLY A 191 -5.84 -4.01 10.53
C GLY A 191 -6.63 -3.33 9.40
N THR A 192 -6.56 -2.01 9.37
CA THR A 192 -7.33 -1.11 8.47
C THR A 192 -7.13 -1.43 6.98
N ILE A 193 -5.91 -1.81 6.59
CA ILE A 193 -5.57 -2.19 5.21
C ILE A 193 -6.29 -3.48 4.79
N GLY A 194 -6.45 -4.44 5.71
CA GLY A 194 -7.19 -5.68 5.46
C GLY A 194 -8.67 -5.42 5.22
N LYS A 195 -9.28 -4.58 6.06
CA LYS A 195 -10.68 -4.14 5.93
C LYS A 195 -10.93 -3.45 4.58
N LEU A 196 -10.07 -2.51 4.19
CA LEU A 196 -10.20 -1.80 2.90
C LEU A 196 -10.14 -2.76 1.70
N LYS A 197 -9.21 -3.72 1.70
CA LYS A 197 -9.11 -4.72 0.62
C LYS A 197 -10.35 -5.60 0.56
N PHE A 198 -10.84 -6.04 1.73
CA PHE A 198 -12.04 -6.86 1.83
C PHE A 198 -13.28 -6.14 1.28
N VAL A 199 -13.49 -4.88 1.64
CA VAL A 199 -14.58 -4.06 1.11
C VAL A 199 -14.45 -3.92 -0.41
N THR A 200 -13.25 -3.57 -0.90
CA THR A 200 -12.99 -3.39 -2.34
C THR A 200 -13.29 -4.66 -3.14
N ASP A 201 -12.86 -5.83 -2.64
CA ASP A 201 -13.11 -7.11 -3.29
C ASP A 201 -14.61 -7.47 -3.31
N ASN A 202 -15.34 -7.21 -2.21
CA ASN A 202 -16.79 -7.41 -2.14
C ASN A 202 -17.54 -6.50 -3.13
N LEU A 203 -17.18 -5.22 -3.21
CA LEU A 203 -17.80 -4.30 -4.16
C LEU A 203 -17.59 -4.75 -5.62
N ARG A 204 -16.41 -5.29 -5.93
CA ARG A 204 -16.12 -5.84 -7.26
C ARG A 204 -16.97 -7.09 -7.55
N GLU A 205 -16.99 -8.06 -6.63
CA GLU A 205 -17.74 -9.31 -6.78
C GLU A 205 -19.25 -9.07 -6.92
N LEU A 206 -19.82 -8.17 -6.11
CA LEU A 206 -21.24 -7.82 -6.15
C LEU A 206 -21.60 -6.92 -7.35
N GLY A 207 -20.66 -6.12 -7.85
CA GLY A 207 -20.85 -5.25 -9.01
C GLY A 207 -21.15 -6.04 -10.29
N ASP A 208 -20.50 -7.19 -10.44
CA ASP A 208 -20.63 -8.10 -11.59
C ASP A 208 -21.90 -8.97 -11.55
N MET A 209 -22.61 -9.02 -10.42
CA MET A 209 -23.82 -9.82 -10.26
C MET A 209 -25.05 -9.16 -10.88
N THR A 210 -26.00 -9.99 -11.31
CA THR A 210 -27.31 -9.56 -11.79
C THR A 210 -28.22 -9.15 -10.63
N VAL A 211 -29.28 -8.38 -10.93
CA VAL A 211 -30.24 -7.92 -9.92
C VAL A 211 -30.94 -9.10 -9.20
N GLU A 212 -31.18 -10.19 -9.91
CA GLU A 212 -31.81 -11.39 -9.36
C GLU A 212 -30.90 -12.13 -8.36
N GLU A 213 -29.60 -12.18 -8.65
CA GLU A 213 -28.59 -12.74 -7.74
C GLU A 213 -28.45 -11.87 -6.48
N LEU A 214 -28.44 -10.55 -6.64
CA LEU A 214 -28.40 -9.62 -5.50
C LEU A 214 -29.63 -9.79 -4.60
N LYS A 215 -30.84 -9.97 -5.16
CA LYS A 215 -32.05 -10.26 -4.37
C LYS A 215 -31.94 -11.56 -3.56
N LYS A 216 -31.37 -12.62 -4.15
CA LYS A 216 -31.13 -13.89 -3.44
C LYS A 216 -30.12 -13.72 -2.31
N ILE A 217 -29.07 -12.93 -2.53
CA ILE A 217 -28.08 -12.62 -1.49
C ILE A 217 -28.72 -11.80 -0.36
N CYS A 218 -29.53 -10.79 -0.69
CA CYS A 218 -30.29 -10.01 0.30
C CYS A 218 -31.17 -10.91 1.19
N GLN A 219 -31.89 -11.88 0.61
CA GLN A 219 -32.70 -12.83 1.38
C GLN A 219 -31.84 -13.76 2.25
N THR A 220 -30.68 -14.18 1.76
CA THR A 220 -29.80 -15.11 2.47
C THR A 220 -29.05 -14.43 3.61
N GLU A 221 -28.61 -13.19 3.40
CA GLU A 221 -27.85 -12.40 4.34
C GLU A 221 -28.74 -11.48 5.18
N ASP A 222 -30.08 -11.53 5.03
CA ASP A 222 -31.05 -10.71 5.78
C ASP A 222 -30.77 -9.19 5.63
N VAL A 223 -30.64 -8.73 4.39
CA VAL A 223 -30.45 -7.32 4.01
C VAL A 223 -31.68 -6.86 3.24
N GLU A 224 -32.27 -5.74 3.64
CA GLU A 224 -33.43 -5.18 2.95
C GLU A 224 -33.06 -4.73 1.52
N TYR A 225 -33.85 -5.20 0.55
CA TYR A 225 -33.64 -4.82 -0.85
C TYR A 225 -34.41 -3.52 -1.13
N GLU A 226 -33.81 -2.39 -0.78
CA GLU A 226 -34.41 -1.07 -1.04
C GLU A 226 -33.49 -0.20 -1.93
N GLY A 227 -34.06 0.34 -3.00
CA GLY A 227 -33.41 1.35 -3.83
C GLY A 227 -32.60 0.85 -5.04
N LYS A 228 -31.56 1.62 -5.40
CA LYS A 228 -30.74 1.38 -6.60
C LYS A 228 -29.78 0.21 -6.38
N LYS A 229 -29.40 -0.48 -7.47
CA LYS A 229 -28.40 -1.59 -7.44
C LYS A 229 -27.18 -1.28 -6.56
N MET A 230 -26.65 -0.07 -6.67
CA MET A 230 -25.48 0.37 -5.90
C MET A 230 -25.74 0.45 -4.38
N GLN A 231 -26.91 0.92 -3.95
CA GLN A 231 -27.25 1.01 -2.52
C GLN A 231 -27.31 -0.38 -1.89
N VAL A 232 -27.94 -1.33 -2.59
CA VAL A 232 -28.00 -2.74 -2.18
C VAL A 232 -26.60 -3.35 -2.08
N ILE A 233 -25.73 -3.09 -3.06
CA ILE A 233 -24.33 -3.56 -3.03
C ILE A 233 -23.58 -3.02 -1.81
N LEU A 234 -23.75 -1.73 -1.51
CA LEU A 234 -23.12 -1.10 -0.35
C LEU A 234 -23.62 -1.72 0.97
N ALA A 235 -24.94 -1.91 1.12
CA ALA A 235 -25.52 -2.52 2.31
C ALA A 235 -25.05 -3.97 2.55
N ILE A 236 -24.97 -4.79 1.48
CA ILE A 236 -24.42 -6.15 1.56
C ILE A 236 -22.93 -6.10 1.95
N ALA A 237 -22.13 -5.24 1.30
CA ALA A 237 -20.70 -5.13 1.57
C ALA A 237 -20.43 -4.66 3.01
N GLU A 238 -21.23 -3.73 3.52
CA GLU A 238 -21.19 -3.27 4.92
C GLU A 238 -21.51 -4.40 5.88
N LYS A 239 -22.61 -5.14 5.68
CA LYS A 239 -22.98 -6.28 6.54
C LYS A 239 -21.90 -7.35 6.57
N ARG A 240 -21.35 -7.72 5.41
CA ARG A 240 -20.23 -8.68 5.33
C ARG A 240 -18.98 -8.18 6.05
N THR A 241 -18.70 -6.88 5.95
CA THR A 241 -17.55 -6.26 6.62
C THR A 241 -17.75 -6.24 8.13
N HIS A 242 -18.95 -5.94 8.61
CA HIS A 242 -19.31 -6.01 10.02
C HIS A 242 -19.21 -7.45 10.56
N ILE A 243 -19.65 -8.46 9.81
CA ILE A 243 -19.48 -9.87 10.22
C ILE A 243 -18.00 -10.27 10.28
N ALA A 244 -17.18 -9.74 9.37
CA ALA A 244 -15.76 -10.09 9.28
C ALA A 244 -14.86 -9.33 10.27
N TYR A 245 -15.18 -8.08 10.59
CA TYR A 245 -14.32 -7.15 11.35
C TYR A 245 -15.03 -6.43 12.51
N GLY A 246 -16.35 -6.56 12.67
CA GLY A 246 -17.15 -5.77 13.63
C GLY A 246 -16.81 -6.00 15.10
N ASP A 247 -16.16 -7.11 15.43
CA ASP A 247 -15.70 -7.37 16.80
C ASP A 247 -14.53 -6.44 17.24
N GLU A 248 -13.84 -5.76 16.30
CA GLU A 248 -12.73 -4.86 16.63
C GLU A 248 -13.18 -3.43 16.98
N GLU A 249 -14.29 -2.95 16.42
CA GLU A 249 -14.74 -1.56 16.63
C GLU A 249 -15.35 -1.34 18.03
N ALA A 250 -15.99 -2.37 18.61
CA ALA A 250 -16.53 -2.31 19.97
C ALA A 250 -15.46 -2.23 21.07
N LYS A 251 -14.19 -2.52 20.76
CA LYS A 251 -13.06 -2.45 21.73
C LYS A 251 -12.18 -1.21 21.57
N GLY A 252 -12.26 -0.50 20.44
CA GLY A 252 -11.40 0.65 20.15
C GLY A 252 -11.87 2.01 20.66
N GLN A 253 -13.14 2.15 21.04
CA GLN A 253 -13.68 3.43 21.52
C GLN A 253 -13.53 3.66 23.04
N GLY A 254 -12.90 2.73 23.76
CA GLY A 254 -12.76 2.79 25.22
C GLY A 254 -11.51 3.49 25.78
N GLU A 255 -10.47 3.73 24.99
CA GLU A 255 -9.15 4.15 25.53
C GLU A 255 -8.62 5.51 25.04
N GLU A 256 -9.31 6.23 24.13
CA GLU A 256 -8.89 7.57 23.68
C GLU A 256 -9.82 8.71 24.10
N ARG A 257 -10.53 8.57 25.24
CA ARG A 257 -11.12 9.72 25.94
C ARG A 257 -10.25 10.13 27.13
N GLY A 258 -8.97 10.35 26.85
CA GLY A 258 -8.07 11.09 27.74
C GLY A 258 -8.46 12.57 27.70
N GLU A 259 -9.13 12.98 28.78
CA GLU A 259 -9.31 14.34 29.31
C GLU A 259 -8.49 15.45 28.62
N ASN A 260 -9.06 16.11 27.62
CA ASN A 260 -8.77 17.52 27.36
C ASN A 260 -10.04 18.31 27.71
N GLN A 261 -10.22 18.52 29.00
CA GLN A 261 -11.13 19.51 29.54
C GLN A 261 -10.50 20.88 29.26
N VAL A 262 -10.80 21.45 28.08
CA VAL A 262 -10.51 22.86 27.83
C VAL A 262 -11.63 23.64 28.51
N ASP A 263 -11.28 24.17 29.68
CA ASP A 263 -12.02 25.20 30.40
C ASP A 263 -12.26 26.40 29.46
N HIS A 264 -13.44 26.48 28.87
CA HIS A 264 -13.93 27.69 28.21
C HIS A 264 -14.52 28.58 29.30
N GLY A 265 -13.62 29.27 30.01
CA GLY A 265 -13.98 30.46 30.77
C GLY A 265 -14.54 31.50 29.81
N GLY A 266 -15.83 31.79 30.00
CA GLY A 266 -16.50 32.87 29.30
C GLY A 266 -16.04 34.23 29.80
N ASP A 267 -15.86 35.14 28.85
CA ASP A 267 -16.06 36.57 29.03
C ASP A 267 -16.81 37.05 27.77
N GLU A 268 -18.14 37.02 27.85
CA GLU A 268 -19.01 37.76 26.94
C GLU A 268 -19.11 39.20 27.46
N ASP A 269 -18.21 40.07 26.98
CA ASP A 269 -18.40 41.51 27.11
C ASP A 269 -19.48 41.97 26.13
N VAL A 270 -20.67 42.19 26.70
CA VAL A 270 -21.79 42.90 26.09
C VAL A 270 -21.36 44.35 25.84
N VAL A 271 -21.10 44.71 24.59
CA VAL A 271 -21.06 46.12 24.17
C VAL A 271 -22.37 46.43 23.43
N GLU A 272 -23.30 46.96 24.20
CA GLU A 272 -24.55 47.56 23.77
C GLU A 272 -24.25 48.98 23.26
N ASP A 273 -23.94 49.13 21.97
CA ASP A 273 -23.89 50.44 21.34
C ASP A 273 -25.19 50.70 20.56
N SER A 274 -26.07 51.40 21.27
CA SER A 274 -27.16 52.19 20.74
C SER A 274 -26.65 53.28 19.80
N TYR A 275 -27.17 53.38 18.57
CA TYR A 275 -27.31 54.68 17.92
C TYR A 275 -28.58 54.74 17.07
N ALA A 276 -29.29 55.84 17.29
CA ALA A 276 -30.54 56.28 16.67
C ALA A 276 -30.38 56.72 15.21
#